data_AF-A0A838GZY3-F1
#
_entry.id   AF-A0A838GZY3-F1
#
_cell.length_a   1.000
_cell.length_b   1.000
_cell.length_c   1.000
_cell.angle_alpha   90.00
_cell.angle_beta   90.00
_cell.angle_gamma   90.00
#
_symmetry.space_group_name_H-M   'P 1'
#
loop_
_entity.id
_entity.type
_entity.pdbx_description
1 polymer ?
#
loop_
_entity_poly.entity_id
_entity_poly.type
_entity_poly.pdbx_seq_one_letter_code
_entity_poly.pdbx_strand_id
1 'polypeptide(L)'
;GEALRAGADAYVTGDLRHHATHDALAAGLALIDAGHHATEAAALPAFHRVLAAAAADHGLTARLLASGVRTEPWADYRPPGPAKEGAP
;
A
#
# COMPACT_ATOMS: atom_id res chain seq x y z
N GLY A 1 13.79 10.14 3.16
CA GLY A 1 14.53 11.41 2.96
C GLY A 1 13.74 12.42 2.15
N GLU A 2 13.24 12.03 0.97
CA GLU A 2 12.50 12.95 0.08
C GLU A 2 11.21 13.49 0.69
N ALA A 3 10.39 12.65 1.34
CA ALA A 3 9.15 13.09 1.99
C ALA A 3 9.38 14.21 3.03
N LEU A 4 10.43 14.08 3.86
CA LEU A 4 10.84 15.12 4.81
C LEU A 4 11.29 16.41 4.10
N ARG A 5 12.10 16.29 3.05
CA ARG A 5 12.53 17.45 2.24
C ARG A 5 11.37 18.15 1.55
N ALA A 6 10.32 17.41 1.20
CA ALA A 6 9.11 17.94 0.61
C ALA A 6 8.18 18.59 1.66
N GLY A 7 8.52 18.54 2.95
CA GLY A 7 7.71 19.09 4.03
C GLY A 7 6.45 18.27 4.33
N ALA A 8 6.47 16.96 4.08
CA ALA A 8 5.34 16.09 4.37
C ALA A 8 5.12 15.94 5.88
N ASP A 9 3.88 16.14 6.33
CA ASP A 9 3.47 15.89 7.72
C ASP A 9 3.43 14.39 8.05
N ALA A 10 3.07 13.57 7.05
CA ALA A 10 2.99 12.13 7.14
C ALA A 10 3.42 11.45 5.84
N TYR A 11 3.94 10.23 5.95
CA TYR A 11 4.32 9.38 4.83
C TYR A 11 3.55 8.05 4.88
N VAL A 12 2.70 7.84 3.88
CA VAL A 12 1.89 6.62 3.71
C VAL A 12 2.59 5.72 2.70
N THR A 13 2.89 4.48 3.10
CA THR A 13 3.60 3.50 2.27
C THR A 13 3.23 2.08 2.68
N GLY A 14 3.71 1.07 1.95
CA GLY A 14 3.77 -0.32 2.40
C GLY A 14 5.19 -0.72 2.83
N ASP A 15 5.29 -1.89 3.45
CA ASP A 15 6.53 -2.63 3.73
C ASP A 15 7.57 -1.87 4.56
N LEU A 16 7.14 -1.20 5.63
CA LEU A 16 8.07 -0.50 6.51
C LEU A 16 9.01 -1.48 7.23
N ARG A 17 10.30 -1.15 7.20
CA ARG A 17 11.34 -1.93 7.89
C ARG A 17 11.72 -1.28 9.20
N HIS A 18 11.88 -2.08 10.25
CA HIS A 18 12.14 -1.64 11.63
C HIS A 18 13.13 -0.46 11.76
N HIS A 19 14.36 -0.60 11.25
CA HIS A 19 15.37 0.46 11.38
C HIS A 19 15.02 1.72 10.57
N ALA A 20 14.54 1.55 9.33
CA ALA A 20 14.13 2.69 8.52
C ALA A 20 12.95 3.46 9.14
N THR A 21 12.02 2.73 9.76
CA THR A 21 10.92 3.31 10.54
C THR A 21 11.44 4.14 11.71
N HIS A 22 12.36 3.58 12.50
CA HIS A 22 12.95 4.30 13.64
C HIS A 22 13.70 5.56 13.21
N ASP A 23 14.50 5.48 12.15
CA ASP A 23 15.23 6.64 11.61
C ASP A 23 14.27 7.75 11.15
N ALA A 24 13.20 7.40 10.45
CA ALA A 24 12.20 8.35 9.99
C ALA A 24 11.40 8.98 11.14
N LEU A 25 11.05 8.20 12.17
CA LEU A 25 10.41 8.71 13.38
C LEU A 25 11.34 9.65 14.16
N ALA A 26 12.62 9.30 14.31
CA ALA A 26 13.62 10.15 14.95
C ALA A 26 13.83 11.48 14.20
N ALA A 27 13.66 11.46 12.88
CA ALA A 27 13.66 12.65 12.04
C ALA A 27 12.32 13.43 12.05
N GLY A 28 11.33 13.01 12.84
CA GLY A 28 10.07 13.71 13.04
C GLY A 28 9.00 13.45 11.96
N LEU A 29 9.17 12.43 11.11
CA LEU A 29 8.18 12.08 10.08
C LEU A 29 7.13 11.12 10.66
N ALA A 30 5.85 11.48 10.60
CA ALA A 30 4.78 10.53 10.90
C ALA A 30 4.68 9.47 9.79
N LEU A 31 4.44 8.21 10.17
CA LEU A 31 4.42 7.08 9.23
C LEU A 31 3.09 6.34 9.32
N ILE A 32 2.59 5.91 8.16
CA ILE A 32 1.47 4.96 8.06
C ILE A 32 1.93 3.82 7.16
N ASP A 33 2.04 2.62 7.71
CA ASP A 33 2.13 1.39 6.93
C ASP A 33 0.71 0.93 6.59
N ALA A 34 0.29 1.16 5.34
CA ALA A 34 -1.00 0.72 4.85
C ALA A 34 -0.96 -0.71 4.26
N GLY A 35 0.22 -1.34 4.23
CA GLY A 35 0.46 -2.63 3.58
C GLY A 35 0.59 -2.52 2.06
N HIS A 36 1.50 -3.32 1.50
CA HIS A 36 1.86 -3.31 0.07
C HIS A 36 0.63 -3.44 -0.85
N HIS A 37 -0.22 -4.43 -0.61
CA HIS A 37 -1.39 -4.65 -1.45
C HIS A 37 -2.37 -3.49 -1.44
N ALA A 38 -2.65 -2.88 -0.27
CA ALA A 38 -3.61 -1.78 -0.22
C ALA A 38 -3.10 -0.55 -0.96
N THR A 39 -1.80 -0.27 -0.87
CA THR A 39 -1.17 0.87 -1.57
C THR A 39 -1.12 0.68 -3.09
N GLU A 40 -1.01 -0.56 -3.59
CA GLU A 40 -0.88 -0.82 -5.03
C GLU A 40 -2.20 -1.21 -5.71
N ALA A 41 -3.02 -2.04 -5.06
CA ALA A 41 -4.28 -2.51 -5.65
C ALA A 41 -5.26 -1.37 -5.93
N ALA A 42 -5.17 -0.27 -5.17
CA ALA A 42 -5.94 0.96 -5.41
C ALA A 42 -5.72 1.56 -6.80
N ALA A 43 -4.58 1.30 -7.45
CA ALA A 43 -4.27 1.79 -8.80
C ALA A 43 -4.89 0.94 -9.92
N LEU A 44 -5.29 -0.32 -9.66
CA LEU A 44 -5.77 -1.24 -10.70
C LEU A 44 -6.96 -0.69 -11.53
N PRO A 45 -7.97 -0.03 -10.95
CA PRO A 45 -9.06 0.56 -11.75
C PRO A 45 -8.57 1.65 -12.71
N ALA A 46 -7.59 2.45 -12.29
CA ALA A 46 -7.01 3.49 -13.13
C ALA A 46 -6.17 2.87 -14.26
N PHE A 47 -5.37 1.84 -13.97
CA PHE A 47 -4.61 1.11 -14.99
C PHE A 47 -5.53 0.44 -16.01
N HIS A 48 -6.61 -0.22 -15.57
CA HIS A 48 -7.57 -0.83 -16.48
C HIS A 48 -8.16 0.20 -17.44
N ARG A 49 -8.55 1.38 -16.94
CA ARG A 49 -9.06 2.48 -17.77
C ARG A 49 -8.04 2.96 -18.81
N VAL A 50 -6.80 3.19 -18.39
CA VAL A 50 -5.72 3.67 -19.29
C VAL A 50 -5.42 2.65 -20.37
N LEU A 51 -5.31 1.37 -19.99
CA LEU A 51 -5.05 0.28 -20.93
C LEU A 51 -6.23 0.03 -21.87
N ALA A 52 -7.47 0.16 -21.40
CA ALA A 52 -8.66 0.04 -22.24
C ALA A 52 -8.73 1.14 -23.30
N ALA A 53 -8.40 2.38 -22.93
CA ALA A 53 -8.31 3.50 -23.87
C ALA A 53 -7.22 3.25 -24.93
N ALA A 54 -6.00 2.89 -24.49
CA ALA A 54 -4.90 2.59 -25.40
C ALA A 54 -5.21 1.40 -26.34
N ALA A 55 -5.91 0.39 -25.84
CA ALA A 55 -6.36 -0.74 -26.67
C ALA A 55 -7.34 -0.30 -27.76
N ALA A 56 -8.31 0.57 -27.42
CA ALA A 56 -9.25 1.12 -28.38
C ALA A 56 -8.54 1.97 -29.45
N ASP A 57 -7.61 2.82 -29.03
CA ASP A 57 -6.81 3.68 -29.93
C ASP A 57 -5.95 2.87 -30.91
N HIS A 58 -5.65 1.61 -30.59
CA HIS A 58 -4.87 0.71 -31.44
C HIS A 58 -5.73 -0.36 -32.13
N GLY A 59 -7.05 -0.28 -32.04
CA GLY A 59 -7.96 -1.24 -32.67
C GLY A 59 -7.82 -2.66 -32.11
N LEU A 60 -7.30 -2.82 -30.88
CA LEU A 60 -7.16 -4.11 -30.24
C LEU A 60 -8.53 -4.56 -29.72
N THR A 61 -8.97 -5.73 -30.17
CA THR A 61 -10.30 -6.29 -29.83
C THR A 61 -10.26 -7.36 -28.74
N ALA A 62 -9.05 -7.73 -28.29
CA ALA A 62 -8.88 -8.69 -27.21
C ALA A 62 -9.48 -8.16 -25.90
N ARG A 63 -10.09 -9.05 -25.12
CA ARG A 63 -10.73 -8.70 -23.85
C ARG A 63 -9.67 -8.33 -22.81
N LEU A 64 -9.78 -7.12 -22.25
CA LEU A 64 -8.96 -6.69 -21.11
C LEU A 64 -9.63 -7.06 -19.78
N LEU A 65 -8.95 -7.90 -19.00
CA LEU A 65 -9.43 -8.40 -17.71
C LEU A 65 -8.58 -7.87 -16.57
N ALA A 66 -9.22 -7.24 -15.58
CA ALA A 66 -8.61 -7.04 -14.26
C ALA A 66 -8.93 -8.25 -13.39
N SER A 67 -7.92 -8.80 -12.70
CA SER A 67 -8.14 -9.88 -11.74
C SER A 67 -8.99 -9.38 -10.58
N GLY A 68 -10.06 -10.11 -10.25
CA GLY A 68 -10.83 -9.90 -9.02
C GLY A 68 -10.32 -10.72 -7.83
N VAL A 69 -9.27 -11.52 -8.02
CA VAL A 69 -8.70 -12.35 -6.95
C VAL A 69 -7.89 -11.46 -6.01
N ARG A 70 -8.26 -11.47 -4.72
CA ARG A 70 -7.48 -10.81 -3.68
C ARG A 70 -6.22 -11.62 -3.40
N THR A 71 -5.05 -11.01 -3.57
CA THR A 71 -3.73 -11.65 -3.42
C THR A 71 -2.98 -11.21 -2.17
N GLU A 72 -3.64 -10.51 -1.26
CA GLU A 72 -3.03 -10.01 -0.03
C GLU A 72 -2.80 -11.15 0.98
N PRO A 73 -1.55 -11.49 1.31
CA PRO A 73 -1.28 -12.65 2.15
C PRO A 73 -1.60 -12.41 3.64
N TRP A 74 -1.69 -11.15 4.09
CA TRP A 74 -2.05 -10.81 5.48
C TRP A 74 -3.52 -10.42 5.66
N ALA A 75 -4.39 -10.82 4.73
CA ALA A 75 -5.82 -10.55 4.74
C ALA A 75 -6.53 -10.80 6.09
N ASP A 76 -6.15 -11.90 6.74
CA ASP A 76 -6.75 -12.40 7.96
C ASP A 76 -5.88 -12.12 9.19
N TYR A 77 -4.81 -11.34 9.03
CA TYR A 77 -3.96 -10.98 10.15
C TYR A 77 -4.77 -10.21 11.18
N ARG A 78 -4.82 -10.76 12.38
CA ARG A 78 -5.28 -10.07 13.57
C ARG A 78 -4.07 -9.89 14.48
N PRO A 79 -3.71 -8.65 14.85
CA PRO A 79 -2.71 -8.48 15.89
C PRO A 79 -3.20 -9.20 17.14
N PRO A 80 -2.29 -9.85 17.90
CA PRO A 80 -2.66 -10.36 19.21
C PRO A 80 -3.32 -9.22 19.98
N GLY A 81 -4.45 -9.51 20.63
CA GLY A 81 -5.10 -8.54 21.52
C GLY A 81 -4.12 -8.06 22.58
N PRO A 82 -4.42 -6.95 23.29
CA PRO A 82 -3.54 -6.46 24.34
C PRO A 82 -3.19 -7.62 25.28
N ALA A 83 -1.92 -7.73 25.64
CA ALA A 83 -1.50 -8.66 26.69
C ALA A 83 -2.44 -8.41 27.89
N LYS A 84 -3.08 -9.47 28.41
CA LYS A 84 -3.86 -9.32 29.63
C LYS A 84 -2.90 -8.82 30.72
N GLU A 85 -3.05 -7.58 31.15
CA GLU A 85 -2.44 -7.13 32.39
C GLU A 85 -2.93 -8.05 33.51
N GLY A 86 -2.01 -8.77 34.15
CA GLY A 86 -2.30 -9.58 35.33
C GLY A 86 -2.74 -11.04 35.09
N ALA A 87 -2.10 -11.77 34.17
CA ALA A 87 -2.06 -13.23 34.33
C ALA A 87 -1.15 -13.56 35.55
N PRO A 88 -1.58 -14.43 36.48
CA PRO A 88 -0.84 -14.74 37.70
C PRO A 88 0.52 -15.39 37.44
#